data_AF-A0A0F9F294-F1
#
_entry.id   AF-A0A0F9F294-F1
#
_cell.length_a   1.000
_cell.length_b   1.000
_cell.length_c   1.000
_cell.angle_alpha   90.00
_cell.angle_beta   90.00
_cell.angle_gamma   90.00
#
_symmetry.space_group_name_H-M   'P 1'
#
loop_
_entity.id
_entity.type
_entity.pdbx_description
1 polymer ?
#
loop_
_entity_poly.entity_id
_entity_poly.type
_entity_poly.pdbx_seq_one_letter_code
_entity_poly.pdbx_strand_id
1 'polypeptide(L)'
;MLERNKVTLSGASAGAPMIFIHGFGCDQSMWSQVAGQFKAHHPIVTYDLTGMGQSDLSAYDPGRYADLRAHAEDLVEIIEQLQLEDAVLVG
;
A
#
# COMPACT_ATOMS: atom_id res chain seq x y z
N MET A 1 -1.59 0.51 -11.96
CA MET A 1 -1.88 0.61 -10.52
C MET A 1 -0.65 0.92 -9.68
N LEU A 2 0.42 0.14 -9.82
CA LEU A 2 1.61 0.28 -8.96
C LEU A 2 2.20 1.70 -8.96
N GLU A 3 2.30 2.33 -10.12
CA GLU A 3 2.71 3.75 -10.23
C GLU A 3 1.65 4.70 -9.63
N ARG A 4 0.35 4.48 -9.90
CA ARG A 4 -0.76 5.31 -9.38
C ARG A 4 -0.71 5.42 -7.86
N ASN A 5 -0.44 4.33 -7.16
CA ASN A 5 -0.45 4.29 -5.71
C ASN A 5 0.95 4.35 -5.11
N LYS A 6 1.96 4.74 -5.90
CA LYS A 6 3.35 4.79 -5.46
C LYS A 6 3.75 3.53 -4.67
N VAL A 7 3.47 2.35 -5.23
CA VAL A 7 3.77 1.08 -4.56
C VAL A 7 5.28 0.93 -4.46
N THR A 8 5.76 0.67 -3.25
CA THR A 8 7.16 0.39 -2.94
C THR A 8 7.28 -1.03 -2.39
N LEU A 9 8.18 -1.80 -3.02
CA LEU A 9 8.52 -3.15 -2.59
C LEU A 9 9.88 -3.12 -1.89
N SER A 10 9.99 -3.81 -0.75
CA SER A 10 11.26 -3.96 -0.05
C SER A 10 11.27 -5.22 0.83
N GLY A 11 12.37 -5.48 1.53
CA GLY A 11 12.49 -6.61 2.44
C GLY A 11 12.89 -7.91 1.77
N ALA A 12 12.57 -9.03 2.42
CA ALA A 12 12.97 -10.36 1.98
C ALA A 12 12.12 -10.81 0.78
N SER A 13 12.67 -11.71 -0.04
CA SER A 13 11.95 -12.33 -1.16
C SER A 13 11.08 -13.52 -0.75
N ALA A 14 11.18 -13.96 0.51
CA ALA A 14 10.46 -15.09 1.07
C ALA A 14 9.82 -14.70 2.41
N GLY A 15 8.77 -15.42 2.79
CA GLY A 15 7.95 -15.12 3.96
C GLY A 15 6.57 -14.60 3.57
N ALA A 16 5.66 -14.51 4.54
CA ALA A 16 4.32 -13.95 4.32
C ALA A 16 4.44 -12.44 4.00
N PRO A 17 3.89 -11.96 2.86
CA PRO A 17 3.93 -10.54 2.52
C PRO A 17 3.22 -9.70 3.58
N MET A 18 3.80 -8.54 3.92
CA MET A 18 3.19 -7.58 4.82
C MET A 18 2.88 -6.30 4.06
N ILE A 19 1.60 -5.92 4.03
CA ILE A 19 1.10 -4.73 3.34
C ILE A 19 0.75 -3.67 4.39
N PHE A 20 1.32 -2.48 4.27
CA PHE A 20 1.10 -1.38 5.20
C PHE A 20 0.29 -0.26 4.55
N ILE A 21 -0.89 0.02 5.10
CA ILE A 21 -1.78 1.11 4.71
C ILE A 21 -1.55 2.29 5.67
N HIS A 22 -1.32 3.49 5.17
CA HIS A 22 -1.19 4.67 6.02
C HIS A 22 -2.56 5.33 6.29
N GLY A 23 -2.64 6.13 7.35
CA GLY A 23 -3.84 6.91 7.69
C GLY A 23 -3.98 8.21 6.88
N PHE A 24 -5.11 8.88 7.06
CA PHE A 24 -5.42 10.16 6.41
C PHE A 24 -4.36 11.24 6.69
N GLY A 25 -3.98 11.99 5.66
CA GLY A 25 -3.04 13.13 5.79
C GLY A 25 -1.57 12.74 5.89
N CYS A 26 -1.25 11.46 5.74
CA CYS A 26 0.11 10.92 5.72
C CYS A 26 0.45 10.34 4.33
N ASP A 27 1.60 9.67 4.26
CA ASP A 27 2.03 8.83 3.15
C ASP A 27 2.73 7.57 3.70
N GLN A 28 3.16 6.69 2.81
CA GLN A 28 3.81 5.42 3.16
C GLN A 28 5.07 5.55 4.03
N SER A 29 5.71 6.72 4.09
CA SER A 29 6.90 6.95 4.93
C SER A 29 6.59 6.87 6.43
N MET A 30 5.30 7.00 6.82
CA MET A 30 4.82 6.78 8.19
C MET A 30 5.27 5.42 8.76
N TRP A 31 5.37 4.41 7.89
CA TRP A 31 5.73 3.05 8.28
C TRP A 31 7.24 2.77 8.25
N SER A 32 8.09 3.73 7.86
CA SER A 32 9.53 3.52 7.66
C SER A 32 10.23 2.80 8.82
N GLN A 33 9.96 3.21 10.06
CA GLN A 33 10.56 2.60 11.26
C GLN A 33 9.97 1.23 11.59
N VAL A 34 8.65 1.07 11.48
CA VAL A 34 7.93 -0.15 11.85
C VAL A 34 8.15 -1.23 10.79
N ALA A 35 7.84 -0.95 9.52
CA ALA A 35 8.05 -1.87 8.42
C ALA A 35 9.52 -2.27 8.27
N GLY A 36 10.45 -1.36 8.62
CA GLY A 36 11.88 -1.63 8.68
C GLY A 36 12.26 -2.81 9.58
N GLN A 37 11.53 -3.07 10.67
CA GLN A 37 11.79 -4.18 11.60
C GLN A 37 11.49 -5.57 11.00
N PHE A 38 10.65 -5.63 9.96
CA PHE A 38 10.20 -6.88 9.36
C PHE A 38 10.93 -7.24 8.06
N LYS A 39 11.67 -6.29 7.46
CA LYS A 39 12.36 -6.43 6.17
C LYS A 39 13.30 -7.64 6.09
N ALA A 40 13.86 -8.10 7.20
CA ALA A 40 14.77 -9.25 7.19
C ALA A 40 14.07 -10.59 6.93
N HIS A 41 12.75 -10.67 7.16
CA HIS A 41 12.01 -11.94 7.17
C HIS A 41 10.76 -11.94 6.28
N HIS A 42 10.31 -10.77 5.84
CA HIS A 42 9.07 -10.62 5.07
C HIS A 42 9.27 -9.73 3.85
N PRO A 43 8.59 -10.04 2.73
CA PRO A 43 8.33 -9.05 1.69
C PRO A 43 7.46 -7.94 2.28
N ILE A 44 7.89 -6.71 2.08
CA ILE A 44 7.22 -5.51 2.58
C ILE A 44 6.66 -4.75 1.39
N VAL A 45 5.35 -4.49 1.44
CA VAL A 45 4.63 -3.66 0.48
C VAL A 45 4.12 -2.43 1.21
N THR A 46 4.53 -1.26 0.76
CA THR A 46 3.97 0.01 1.20
C THR A 46 3.44 0.77 -0.01
N TYR A 47 2.39 1.56 0.16
CA TYR A 47 1.81 2.33 -0.93
C TYR A 47 1.10 3.57 -0.38
N ASP A 48 0.90 4.55 -1.23
CA ASP A 48 0.13 5.75 -0.92
C ASP A 48 -1.32 5.57 -1.37
N LEU A 49 -2.26 5.90 -0.49
CA LEU A 49 -3.67 5.98 -0.83
C LEU A 49 -3.88 7.00 -1.94
N THR A 50 -4.71 6.68 -2.93
CA THR A 50 -4.99 7.57 -4.06
C THR A 50 -5.48 8.94 -3.56
N GLY A 51 -4.83 10.02 -3.98
CA GLY A 51 -5.10 11.38 -3.50
C GLY A 51 -4.24 11.83 -2.32
N MET A 52 -3.33 10.98 -1.83
CA MET A 52 -2.41 11.28 -0.73
C MET A 52 -0.94 10.98 -1.10
N GLY A 53 -0.01 11.53 -0.33
CA GLY A 53 1.42 11.32 -0.51
C GLY A 53 1.90 11.63 -1.92
N GLN A 54 2.58 10.66 -2.52
CA GLN A 54 3.11 10.69 -3.88
C GLN A 54 2.31 9.79 -4.84
N SER A 55 1.07 9.43 -4.48
CA SER A 55 0.15 8.84 -5.44
C SER A 55 -0.07 9.79 -6.62
N ASP A 56 -0.57 9.26 -7.74
CA ASP A 56 -1.06 10.07 -8.84
C ASP A 56 -2.31 10.83 -8.41
N LEU A 57 -2.13 12.08 -7.98
CA LEU A 57 -3.19 12.94 -7.50
C LEU A 57 -4.25 13.24 -8.58
N SER A 58 -3.91 13.09 -9.87
CA SER A 58 -4.88 13.28 -10.95
C SER A 58 -5.89 12.14 -11.06
N ALA A 59 -5.58 10.98 -10.46
CA ALA A 59 -6.46 9.83 -10.42
C ALA A 59 -7.48 9.88 -9.26
N TYR A 60 -7.43 10.93 -8.42
CA TYR A 60 -8.39 11.12 -7.33
C TYR A 60 -9.71 11.68 -7.85
N ASP A 61 -10.78 10.89 -7.71
CA ASP A 61 -12.15 11.32 -7.94
C ASP A 61 -12.89 11.48 -6.60
N PRO A 62 -13.33 12.69 -6.21
CA PRO A 62 -13.99 12.93 -4.93
C PRO A 62 -15.29 12.14 -4.74
N GLY A 63 -16.00 11.78 -5.81
CA GLY A 63 -17.22 10.98 -5.74
C GLY A 63 -16.92 9.51 -5.45
N ARG A 64 -15.92 8.95 -6.14
CA ARG A 64 -15.45 7.57 -5.98
C ARG A 64 -14.84 7.35 -4.59
N TYR A 65 -13.96 8.26 -4.15
CA TYR A 65 -13.29 8.16 -2.85
C TYR A 65 -14.07 8.77 -1.68
N ALA A 66 -15.35 9.12 -1.87
CA ALA A 66 -16.25 9.46 -0.76
C ALA A 66 -16.57 8.24 0.12
N ASP A 67 -16.35 7.03 -0.38
CA ASP A 67 -16.51 5.76 0.34
C ASP A 67 -15.16 5.02 0.40
N LEU A 68 -14.87 4.40 1.55
CA LEU A 68 -13.64 3.62 1.76
C LEU A 68 -13.52 2.43 0.81
N ARG A 69 -14.62 1.95 0.22
CA ARG A 69 -14.65 0.87 -0.75
C ARG A 69 -13.71 1.12 -1.92
N ALA A 70 -13.60 2.36 -2.40
CA ALA A 70 -12.70 2.67 -3.49
C ALA A 70 -11.22 2.46 -3.12
N HIS A 71 -10.83 2.80 -1.89
CA HIS A 71 -9.48 2.51 -1.38
C HIS A 71 -9.25 1.01 -1.16
N ALA A 72 -10.29 0.25 -0.78
CA ALA A 72 -10.21 -1.20 -0.67
C ALA A 72 -10.07 -1.87 -2.05
N GLU A 73 -10.79 -1.39 -3.06
CA GLU A 73 -10.65 -1.85 -4.45
C GLU A 73 -9.24 -1.59 -4.98
N ASP A 74 -8.68 -0.42 -4.67
CA ASP A 74 -7.28 -0.10 -5.00
C ASP A 74 -6.30 -1.12 -4.37
N LEU A 75 -6.49 -1.47 -3.10
CA LEU A 75 -5.67 -2.48 -2.43
C LEU A 75 -5.82 -3.86 -3.09
N VAL A 76 -7.04 -4.28 -3.44
CA VAL A 76 -7.28 -5.55 -4.13
C VAL A 76 -6.55 -5.57 -5.47
N GLU A 77 -6.61 -4.50 -6.25
CA GLU A 77 -5.91 -4.38 -7.53
C GLU A 77 -4.37 -4.48 -7.36
N ILE A 78 -3.82 -3.91 -6.28
CA ILE A 78 -2.39 -4.04 -5.94
C ILE A 78 -2.05 -5.49 -5.59
N ILE A 79 -2.85 -6.16 -4.75
CA ILE A 79 -2.64 -7.55 -4.34
C ILE A 79 -2.66 -8.47 -5.55
N GLU A 80 -3.62 -8.29 -6.47
CA GLU A 80 -3.73 -9.08 -7.70
C GLU A 80 -2.54 -8.85 -8.63
N GLN A 81 -2.12 -7.60 -8.85
CA GLN A 81 -0.98 -7.29 -9.73
C GLN A 81 0.35 -7.80 -9.20
N LEU A 82 0.52 -7.82 -7.88
CA LEU A 82 1.71 -8.36 -7.22
C LEU A 82 1.62 -9.87 -6.98
N GLN A 83 0.48 -10.50 -7.30
CA GLN A 83 0.22 -11.93 -7.09
C GLN A 83 0.50 -12.36 -5.64
N LEU A 84 0.07 -11.55 -4.67
CA LEU A 84 0.30 -11.83 -3.26
C LEU A 84 -0.74 -12.82 -2.73
N GLU A 85 -0.27 -13.83 -2.01
CA GLU A 85 -1.09 -14.81 -1.33
C GLU A 85 -0.80 -14.77 0.19
N ASP A 86 -1.81 -15.03 1.01
CA ASP A 86 -1.72 -15.08 2.48
C ASP A 86 -1.05 -13.86 3.14
N ALA A 87 -1.30 -12.67 2.58
CA ALA A 87 -0.70 -11.42 3.05
C ALA A 87 -1.26 -10.97 4.41
N VAL A 88 -0.39 -10.42 5.25
CA VAL A 88 -0.75 -9.72 6.48
C VAL A 88 -1.01 -8.25 6.16
N LEU A 89 -2.19 -7.76 6.51
CA LEU A 89 -2.56 -6.35 6.36
C LEU A 89 -2.34 -5.58 7.66
N VAL A 90 -1.68 -4.43 7.58
CA VAL A 90 -1.42 -3.50 8.69
C VAL A 90 -1.99 -2.13 8.30
N GLY A 91 -2.92 -1.57 9.07
CA GLY A 91 -3.56 -0.29 8.79
C GLY A 91 -4.27 0.29 10.00
#